data_AF-A0A520CIL7-F1
#
_entry.id   AF-A0A520CIL7-F1
#
_cell.length_a   1.000
_cell.length_b   1.000
_cell.length_c   1.000
_cell.angle_alpha   90.00
_cell.angle_beta   90.00
_cell.angle_gamma   90.00
#
_symmetry.space_group_name_H-M   'P 1'
#
loop_
_entity.id
_entity.type
_entity.pdbx_description
1 polymer ?
#
loop_
_entity_poly.entity_id
_entity_poly.type
_entity_poly.pdbx_seq_one_letter_code
_entity_poly.pdbx_strand_id
1 'polypeptide(L)' 'MSLFRSASTVSLLTLVSRITGLVRDVLFSSVFGVSALTDAYYVAFRIPNLFRRVLGEGAFSQ' A
#
# COMPACT_ATOMS: atom_id res chain seq x y z
N MET A 1 -14.65 24.95 0.77
CA MET A 1 -15.10 23.55 0.57
C MET A 1 -15.41 22.96 1.94
N SER A 2 -16.59 22.36 2.13
CA SER A 2 -16.95 21.80 3.44
C SER A 2 -16.03 20.62 3.77
N LEU A 3 -15.52 20.58 5.01
CA LEU A 3 -14.65 19.51 5.52
C LEU A 3 -15.26 18.11 5.27
N PHE A 4 -16.58 18.01 5.34
CA PHE A 4 -17.33 16.78 5.08
C PHE A 4 -17.14 16.26 3.65
N ARG A 5 -17.12 17.16 2.66
CA ARG A 5 -16.95 16.80 1.24
C ARG A 5 -15.51 16.36 0.97
N SER A 6 -14.53 17.08 1.52
CA SER A 6 -13.11 16.71 1.40
C SER A 6 -12.79 15.39 2.09
N ALA A 7 -13.28 15.17 3.31
CA ALA A 7 -13.08 13.92 4.05
C ALA A 7 -13.72 12.72 3.33
N SER A 8 -14.93 12.90 2.78
CA SER A 8 -15.60 11.88 1.98
C SER A 8 -14.78 11.52 0.73
N THR A 9 -14.28 12.49 -0.02
CA THR A 9 -13.46 12.24 -1.21
C THR A 9 -12.16 11.51 -0.89
N VAL A 10 -11.44 11.92 0.16
CA VAL A 10 -10.19 11.26 0.58
C VAL A 10 -10.44 9.82 1.03
N SER A 11 -11.51 9.58 1.80
CA SER A 11 -11.89 8.24 2.24
C SER A 11 -12.22 7.33 1.06
N LEU A 12 -12.97 7.82 0.07
CA LEU A 12 -13.32 7.08 -1.14
C LEU A 12 -12.08 6.71 -1.95
N LEU A 13 -11.16 7.66 -2.16
CA LEU A 13 -9.89 7.40 -2.85
C LEU A 13 -9.00 6.42 -2.08
N THR A 14 -9.01 6.50 -0.74
CA THR A 14 -8.30 5.54 0.12
C THR A 14 -8.89 4.13 0.01
N LEU A 15 -10.22 4.01 -0.02
CA LEU A 15 -10.90 2.73 -0.15
C LEU A 15 -10.58 2.08 -1.50
N VAL A 16 -10.67 2.84 -2.60
CA VAL A 16 -10.33 2.36 -3.94
C VAL A 16 -8.88 1.87 -3.97
N SER A 17 -7.94 2.63 -3.39
CA SER A 17 -6.52 2.26 -3.34
C SER A 17 -6.27 0.98 -2.53
N ARG A 18 -7.05 0.75 -1.46
CA ARG A 18 -6.97 -0.48 -0.67
C ARG A 18 -7.51 -1.69 -1.43
N ILE A 19 -8.63 -1.53 -2.13
CA ILE A 19 -9.23 -2.60 -2.93
C ILE A 19 -8.30 -3.01 -4.07
N THR A 20 -7.74 -2.04 -4.81
CA THR A 20 -6.79 -2.33 -5.89
C THR A 20 -5.52 -3.01 -5.36
N GLY A 21 -5.02 -2.59 -4.20
CA GLY A 21 -3.92 -3.28 -3.51
C GLY A 21 -4.25 -4.72 -3.13
N LEU A 22 -5.45 -4.97 -2.62
CA LEU A 22 -5.91 -6.30 -2.23
C LEU A 22 -6.05 -7.24 -3.44
N VAL A 23 -6.59 -6.73 -4.55
CA VAL A 23 -6.64 -7.47 -5.82
C VAL A 23 -5.24 -7.81 -6.31
N ARG A 24 -4.30 -6.86 -6.26
CA ARG A 24 -2.90 -7.12 -6.62
C ARG A 24 -2.32 -8.26 -5.79
N ASP A 25 -2.52 -8.26 -4.48
CA ASP A 25 -1.92 -9.25 -3.60
C ASP A 25 -2.52 -10.65 -3.83
N VAL A 26 -3.83 -10.74 -4.11
CA VAL A 26 -4.49 -12.00 -4.52
C VAL A 26 -3.93 -12.50 -5.85
N LEU A 27 -3.77 -11.61 -6.84
CA LEU A 27 -3.18 -11.99 -8.13
C LEU A 27 -1.73 -12.45 -7.98
N PHE A 28 -0.92 -11.73 -7.20
CA PHE A 28 0.48 -12.10 -6.92
C PHE A 28 0.56 -13.48 -6.26
N SER A 29 -0.30 -13.74 -5.28
CA SER A 29 -0.39 -15.04 -4.62
C SER A 29 -0.87 -16.14 -5.56
N SER A 30 -1.81 -15.86 -6.47
CA SER A 30 -2.31 -16.85 -7.43
C SER A 30 -1.31 -17.20 -8.53
N VAL A 31 -0.51 -16.23 -8.98
CA VAL A 31 0.45 -16.41 -10.09
C VAL A 31 1.78 -16.97 -9.60
N PHE A 32 2.31 -16.46 -8.49
CA PHE A 32 3.61 -16.89 -7.96
C PHE A 32 3.51 -17.96 -6.87
N GLY A 33 2.37 -18.06 -6.17
CA GLY A 33 2.20 -19.01 -5.08
C GLY A 33 3.15 -18.79 -3.91
N VAL A 34 3.24 -19.80 -3.05
CA VAL A 34 4.27 -19.90 -2.01
C VAL A 34 5.56 -20.35 -2.68
N SER A 35 6.42 -19.40 -3.03
CA SER A 35 7.70 -19.66 -3.67
C SER A 35 8.81 -18.81 -3.06
N ALA A 36 10.05 -19.31 -3.13
CA ALA A 36 11.22 -18.56 -2.66
C ALA A 36 11.42 -17.22 -3.39
N LEU A 37 10.90 -17.09 -4.62
CA LEU A 37 10.92 -15.84 -5.39
C LEU A 37 9.94 -14.81 -4.83
N THR A 38 8.76 -15.26 -4.38
CA THR A 38 7.77 -14.39 -3.73
C THR A 38 8.31 -13.83 -2.42
N ASP A 39 8.98 -14.67 -1.62
CA ASP A 39 9.62 -14.25 -0.36
C ASP A 39 10.79 -13.28 -0.61
N ALA A 40 11.64 -13.56 -1.61
CA ALA A 40 12.72 -12.66 -2.00
C ALA A 40 12.21 -11.29 -2.46
N TYR A 41 11.12 -11.27 -3.22
CA TYR A 41 10.44 -10.02 -3.62
C TYR A 41 9.99 -9.22 -2.39
N TYR A 42 9.26 -9.83 -1.47
CA TYR A 42 8.79 -9.12 -0.27
C TYR A 42 9.94 -8.59 0.59
N VAL A 43 11.02 -9.36 0.74
CA VAL A 43 12.21 -8.92 1.50
C VAL A 43 12.90 -7.75 0.79
N ALA A 44 13.10 -7.82 -0.52
CA ALA A 44 13.74 -6.76 -1.30
C ALA A 44 12.97 -5.44 -1.21
N PHE A 45 11.64 -5.50 -1.28
CA PHE A 45 10.79 -4.32 -1.20
C PHE A 45 10.59 -3.79 0.23
N ARG A 46 11.02 -4.52 1.27
CA ARG A 46 10.84 -4.10 2.66
C ARG A 46 11.67 -2.86 3.00
N ILE A 47 12.95 -2.84 2.59
CA ILE A 47 13.86 -1.73 2.89
C ILE A 47 13.41 -0.43 2.22
N PRO A 48 13.14 -0.37 0.91
CA PRO A 48 12.64 0.85 0.26
C PRO A 48 11.29 1.32 0.82
N ASN A 49 10.37 0.40 1.10
CA ASN A 49 9.07 0.76 1.68
C ASN A 49 9.21 1.34 3.09
N LEU A 50 10.18 0.88 3.87
CA LEU A 50 10.48 1.46 5.18
C LEU A 50 10.91 2.92 5.03
N PHE A 51 11.83 3.21 4.11
CA PHE A 51 12.24 4.59 3.81
C PHE A 51 11.08 5.45 3.30
N ARG A 52 10.26 4.93 2.38
CA ARG A 52 9.08 5.64 1.86
C ARG A 52 8.10 6.01 2.97
N ARG A 53 7.84 5.10 3.91
CA ARG A 53 6.93 5.31 5.03
C ARG A 53 7.49 6.29 6.06
N VAL A 54 8.78 6.21 6.34
CA VAL A 54 9.44 7.07 7.32
C VAL A 54 9.61 8.49 6.79
N LEU A 55 10.03 8.67 5.54
CA LEU A 55 10.38 9.97 4.97
C LEU A 55 9.22 10.63 4.20
N GLY A 56 8.35 9.85 3.57
CA GLY A 56 7.31 10.36 2.65
C GLY A 56 5.90 10.40 3.23
N GLU A 57 5.56 9.54 4.19
CA GLU A 57 4.22 9.49 4.80
C GLU A 57 4.13 10.30 6.12
N GLY A 58 5.13 11.10 6.44
CA GLY A 58 5.08 12.03 7.59
C GLY A 58 5.21 11.37 8.95
N ALA A 59 5.86 10.20 9.06
CA ALA A 59 6.16 9.59 10.36
C ALA A 59 7.00 10.53 11.28
N PHE A 60 7.70 11.50 10.68
CA PHE A 60 8.43 12.57 11.36
C PHE A 60 7.66 13.90 11.49
N SER A 61 6.47 14.05 10.88
CA SER A 61 5.69 15.29 10.89
C SER A 61 4.44 15.24 11.78
N GLN A 62 4.39 14.29 12.72
CA GLN A 62 3.44 14.31 13.83
C GLN A 62 4.07 15.02 15.04
#